data_AF-A0A519QUS8-F1
#
_entry.id   AF-A0A519QUS8-F1
#
_cell.length_a   1.000
_cell.length_b   1.000
_cell.length_c   1.000
_cell.angle_alpha   90.00
_cell.angle_beta   90.00
_cell.angle_gamma   90.00
#
_symmetry.space_group_name_H-M   'P 1'
#
loop_
_entity.id
_entity.type
_entity.pdbx_description
1 polymer ?
#
loop_
_entity_poly.entity_id
_entity_poly.type
_entity_poly.pdbx_seq_one_letter_code
_entity_poly.pdbx_strand_id
1 'polypeptide(L)'
;MFQQAFNVYDLDGTYWTLYVEILFYLFMLGIYCIKKLHKIVLIGSICLLLLPFYSILYAHPSISHKVPLVNHFPLFFAGILFYHIYNGVQNYLYYMLILFCFIMQCTLYDDVRSSNVISFYQYIAMLVLYFTVFLLFVNGRLNFIANKVTLFLGKVSYALYAVHEFLSLMILMPFFEPKFGFWPAALLSFLISLGVAYLITQHVEARAVKFIKAKSRKRQQIQGVPLINIVLQKPTSTSDFQNKKHS
;
A
#
# COMPACT_ATOMS: atom_id res chain seq x y z
N MET A 1 0.06 15.96 4.82
CA MET A 1 1.28 15.18 5.06
C MET A 1 2.08 15.67 6.27
N PHE A 2 2.41 16.97 6.41
CA PHE A 2 3.13 17.47 7.60
C PHE A 2 2.22 18.14 8.65
N GLN A 3 0.93 18.32 8.37
CA GLN A 3 -0.01 19.04 9.24
C GLN A 3 -0.09 18.41 10.65
N GLN A 4 -0.10 17.08 10.76
CA GLN A 4 -0.06 16.39 12.06
C GLN A 4 1.25 16.62 12.83
N ALA A 5 2.38 16.75 12.13
CA ALA A 5 3.65 17.11 12.76
C ALA A 5 3.67 18.56 13.28
N PHE A 6 2.85 19.43 12.67
CA PHE A 6 2.68 20.84 13.05
C PHE A 6 1.40 21.12 13.86
N ASN A 7 0.68 20.07 14.29
CA ASN A 7 -0.56 20.15 15.07
C ASN A 7 -1.67 21.02 14.43
N VAL A 8 -1.71 21.07 13.09
CA VAL A 8 -2.74 21.74 12.30
C VAL A 8 -3.83 20.73 11.95
N TYR A 9 -5.10 21.16 11.97
CA TYR A 9 -6.23 20.33 11.57
C TYR A 9 -6.01 19.70 10.20
N ASP A 10 -6.25 18.38 10.12
CA ASP A 10 -6.17 17.64 8.87
C ASP A 10 -7.25 18.14 7.91
N LEU A 11 -6.85 18.38 6.65
CA LEU A 11 -7.77 18.83 5.60
C LEU A 11 -8.78 17.72 5.22
N ASP A 12 -8.37 16.46 5.33
CA ASP A 12 -9.23 15.28 5.15
C ASP A 12 -8.97 14.21 6.22
N GLY A 13 -9.95 13.36 6.50
CA GLY A 13 -9.90 12.33 7.53
C GLY A 13 -8.93 11.17 7.22
N THR A 14 -8.41 11.09 6.00
CA THR A 14 -7.50 10.03 5.54
C THR A 14 -6.02 10.36 5.71
N TYR A 15 -5.66 11.61 6.02
CA TYR A 15 -4.26 12.09 6.09
C TYR A 15 -3.40 11.38 7.16
N TRP A 16 -4.02 10.82 8.20
CA TRP A 16 -3.28 10.07 9.22
C TRP A 16 -2.56 8.85 8.64
N THR A 17 -3.13 8.20 7.63
CA THR A 17 -2.49 7.05 6.97
C THR A 17 -1.25 7.46 6.18
N LEU A 18 -1.32 8.59 5.47
CA LEU A 18 -0.19 9.17 4.73
C LEU A 18 0.96 9.59 5.65
N TYR A 19 0.64 10.07 6.86
CA TYR A 19 1.66 10.40 7.86
C TYR A 19 2.44 9.16 8.31
N VAL A 20 1.73 8.06 8.62
CA VAL A 20 2.36 6.77 8.96
C VAL A 20 3.23 6.26 7.80
N GLU A 21 2.75 6.42 6.56
CA GLU A 21 3.49 6.04 5.36
C GLU A 21 4.80 6.83 5.19
N ILE A 22 4.79 8.14 5.44
CA ILE A 22 6.01 8.97 5.42
C ILE A 22 7.01 8.50 6.49
N LEU A 23 6.54 8.20 7.71
CA LEU A 23 7.41 7.69 8.77
C LEU A 23 8.08 6.37 8.35
N PHE A 24 7.33 5.47 7.72
CA PHE A 24 7.86 4.24 7.17
C PHE A 24 8.93 4.51 6.09
N TYR A 25 8.68 5.44 5.16
CA TYR A 25 9.67 5.78 4.14
C TYR A 25 10.92 6.46 4.72
N LEU A 26 10.79 7.31 5.73
CA LEU A 26 11.93 7.89 6.43
C LEU A 26 12.76 6.81 7.14
N PHE A 27 12.11 5.83 7.76
CA PHE A 27 12.77 4.67 8.34
C PHE A 27 13.54 3.86 7.28
N MET A 28 12.90 3.57 6.14
CA MET A 28 13.54 2.89 5.01
C MET A 28 14.69 3.71 4.41
N LEU A 29 14.55 5.03 4.33
CA LEU A 29 15.60 5.95 3.90
C LEU A 29 16.80 5.89 4.85
N GLY A 30 16.57 5.83 6.15
CA GLY A 30 17.63 5.63 7.14
C GLY A 30 18.42 4.34 6.89
N ILE A 31 17.72 3.21 6.69
CA ILE A 31 18.36 1.92 6.35
C ILE A 31 19.13 2.00 5.03
N TYR A 32 18.58 2.72 4.04
CA TYR A 32 19.23 2.94 2.75
C TYR A 32 20.52 3.73 2.88
N CYS A 33 20.55 4.81 3.66
CA CYS A 33 21.75 5.60 3.92
C CYS A 33 22.87 4.75 4.56
N ILE A 34 22.52 3.77 5.39
CA ILE A 34 23.46 2.84 6.03
C ILE A 34 23.88 1.69 5.07
N LYS A 35 23.33 1.65 3.84
CA LYS A 35 23.56 0.61 2.81
C LYS A 35 23.20 -0.81 3.26
N LYS A 36 22.27 -0.95 4.21
CA LYS A 36 21.85 -2.24 4.80
C LYS A 36 20.52 -2.77 4.25
N LEU A 37 20.03 -2.26 3.12
CA LEU A 37 18.80 -2.74 2.49
C LEU A 37 18.80 -4.26 2.22
N HIS A 38 19.96 -4.85 1.91
CA HIS A 38 20.08 -6.30 1.72
C HIS A 38 19.74 -7.12 2.98
N LYS A 39 19.76 -6.53 4.17
CA LYS A 39 19.39 -7.16 5.45
C LYS A 39 18.01 -6.72 5.95
N ILE A 40 17.16 -6.16 5.08
CA ILE A 40 15.85 -5.63 5.48
C ILE A 40 14.98 -6.69 6.18
N VAL A 41 15.04 -7.95 5.72
CA VAL A 41 14.31 -9.06 6.36
C VAL A 41 14.81 -9.26 7.79
N LEU A 42 16.14 -9.28 8.01
CA LEU A 42 16.71 -9.45 9.35
C LEU A 42 16.35 -8.28 10.28
N ILE A 43 16.51 -7.04 9.80
CA ILE A 43 16.17 -5.84 10.57
C ILE A 43 14.69 -5.84 10.92
N GLY A 44 13.82 -6.12 9.94
CA GLY A 44 12.39 -6.17 10.13
C GLY A 44 11.95 -7.29 11.08
N SER A 45 12.58 -8.47 11.01
CA SER A 45 12.33 -9.56 11.96
C SER A 45 12.73 -9.19 13.39
N ILE A 46 13.85 -8.50 13.59
CA ILE A 46 14.26 -8.00 14.91
C ILE A 46 13.26 -6.95 15.41
N CYS A 47 12.88 -5.99 14.57
CA CYS A 47 11.88 -4.98 14.92
C CYS A 47 10.54 -5.63 15.31
N LEU A 48 10.09 -6.64 14.55
CA LEU A 48 8.86 -7.39 14.80
C LEU A 48 8.91 -8.13 16.15
N LEU A 49 10.06 -8.71 16.50
CA LEU A 49 10.26 -9.40 17.78
C LEU A 49 10.32 -8.45 18.98
N LEU A 50 10.67 -7.18 18.77
CA LEU A 50 10.70 -6.16 19.82
C LEU A 50 9.33 -5.53 20.11
N LEU A 51 8.34 -5.68 19.22
CA LEU A 51 7.00 -5.11 19.38
C LEU A 51 6.26 -5.56 20.66
N PRO A 52 6.23 -6.85 21.05
CA PRO A 52 5.57 -7.26 22.29
C PRO A 52 6.26 -6.68 23.55
N PHE A 53 7.58 -6.52 23.51
CA PHE A 53 8.31 -5.88 24.62
C PHE A 53 7.93 -4.41 24.75
N TYR A 54 7.73 -3.73 23.62
CA TYR A 54 7.24 -2.36 23.60
C TYR A 54 5.83 -2.25 24.19
N SER A 55 4.89 -3.14 23.82
CA SER A 55 3.53 -3.10 24.35
C SER A 55 3.45 -3.39 25.86
N ILE A 56 4.30 -4.30 26.36
CA ILE A 56 4.37 -4.61 27.81
C ILE A 56 5.01 -3.46 28.60
N LEU A 57 6.12 -2.88 28.09
CA LEU A 57 6.87 -1.84 28.81
C LEU A 57 6.17 -0.48 28.77
N TYR A 58 5.41 -0.21 27.71
CA TYR A 58 4.76 1.07 27.46
C TYR A 58 3.24 0.96 27.33
N ALA A 59 2.62 0.09 28.14
CA ALA A 59 1.16 -0.07 28.28
C ALA A 59 0.39 1.22 28.68
N HIS A 60 1.07 2.38 28.73
CA HIS A 60 0.45 3.68 28.87
C HIS A 60 0.01 4.25 27.49
N PRO A 61 -1.27 4.63 27.33
CA PRO A 61 -1.81 5.13 26.06
C PRO A 61 -1.09 6.37 25.51
N SER A 62 -0.35 7.09 26.35
CA SER A 62 0.36 8.32 26.01
C SER A 62 1.55 8.14 25.05
N ILE A 63 2.03 6.92 24.82
CA ILE A 63 3.21 6.65 23.96
C ILE A 63 2.81 5.99 22.63
N SER A 64 1.72 5.22 22.61
CA SER A 64 1.11 4.67 21.37
C SER A 64 0.79 5.76 20.34
N HIS A 65 0.38 6.96 20.81
CA HIS A 65 0.17 8.13 19.94
C HIS A 65 1.45 8.79 19.41
N LYS A 66 2.62 8.57 20.03
CA LYS A 66 3.86 9.27 19.66
C LYS A 66 4.56 8.66 18.45
N VAL A 67 4.43 7.35 18.24
CA VAL A 67 5.05 6.65 17.10
C VAL A 67 4.03 5.73 16.42
N PRO A 68 3.09 6.28 15.63
CA PRO A 68 2.01 5.49 15.01
C PRO A 68 2.52 4.45 13.99
N LEU A 69 3.79 4.55 13.57
CA LEU A 69 4.47 3.56 12.75
C LEU A 69 4.55 2.18 13.43
N VAL A 70 4.70 2.13 14.76
CA VAL A 70 4.86 0.87 15.51
C VAL A 70 3.62 -0.02 15.35
N ASN A 71 2.44 0.58 15.46
CA ASN A 71 1.15 -0.13 15.39
C ASN A 71 0.83 -0.67 13.99
N HIS A 72 1.49 -0.13 12.96
CA HIS A 72 1.29 -0.52 11.56
C HIS A 72 2.50 -1.26 10.98
N PHE A 73 3.58 -1.39 11.74
CA PHE A 73 4.83 -2.00 11.28
C PHE A 73 4.66 -3.45 10.78
N PRO A 74 3.89 -4.34 11.46
CA PRO A 74 3.68 -5.70 10.97
C PRO A 74 3.06 -5.74 9.56
N LEU A 75 2.16 -4.80 9.24
CA LEU A 75 1.53 -4.70 7.92
C LEU A 75 2.53 -4.27 6.85
N PHE A 76 3.36 -3.25 7.12
CA PHE A 76 4.41 -2.84 6.19
C PHE A 76 5.44 -3.95 5.96
N PHE A 77 5.86 -4.63 7.03
CA PHE A 77 6.82 -5.72 6.95
C PHE A 77 6.25 -6.92 6.19
N ALA A 78 4.98 -7.29 6.41
CA ALA A 78 4.28 -8.30 5.62
C ALA A 78 4.30 -7.96 4.12
N GLY A 79 4.09 -6.69 3.76
CA GLY A 79 4.21 -6.21 2.37
C GLY A 79 5.58 -6.48 1.74
N ILE A 80 6.67 -6.25 2.48
CA ILE A 80 8.04 -6.55 2.02
C ILE A 80 8.21 -8.06 1.80
N LEU A 81 7.69 -8.89 2.71
CA LEU A 81 7.77 -10.34 2.60
C LEU A 81 6.98 -10.87 1.39
N PHE A 82 5.76 -10.35 1.17
CA PHE A 82 4.98 -10.67 -0.02
C PHE A 82 5.71 -10.32 -1.32
N TYR A 83 6.40 -9.18 -1.36
CA TYR A 83 7.24 -8.79 -2.50
C TYR A 83 8.39 -9.76 -2.76
N HIS A 84 9.06 -10.26 -1.70
CA HIS A 84 10.13 -11.25 -1.87
C HIS A 84 9.62 -12.59 -2.43
N ILE A 85 8.45 -13.05 -1.96
CA ILE A 85 7.84 -14.28 -2.49
C ILE A 85 7.41 -14.08 -3.95
N TYR A 86 6.84 -12.92 -4.30
CA TYR A 86 6.42 -12.61 -5.66
C TYR A 86 7.59 -12.61 -6.66
N ASN A 87 8.78 -12.17 -6.23
CA ASN A 87 9.99 -12.21 -7.06
C ASN A 87 10.65 -13.60 -7.14
N GLY A 88 9.98 -14.65 -6.68
CA GLY A 88 10.43 -16.04 -6.83
C GLY A 88 11.40 -16.51 -5.75
N VAL A 89 11.63 -15.74 -4.68
CA VAL A 89 12.39 -16.23 -3.52
C VAL A 89 11.43 -17.06 -2.65
N GLN A 90 11.21 -18.30 -3.04
CA GLN A 90 10.34 -19.23 -2.31
C GLN A 90 11.09 -19.79 -1.10
N ASN A 91 11.00 -19.10 0.02
CA ASN A 91 11.51 -19.58 1.30
C ASN A 91 10.35 -19.72 2.30
N TYR A 92 10.26 -20.90 2.93
CA TYR A 92 9.27 -21.17 3.97
C TYR A 92 9.35 -20.17 5.14
N LEU A 93 10.55 -19.63 5.40
CA LEU A 93 10.76 -18.58 6.39
C LEU A 93 9.88 -17.34 6.14
N TYR A 94 9.62 -16.97 4.89
CA TYR A 94 8.78 -15.80 4.60
C TYR A 94 7.32 -16.04 4.94
N TYR A 95 6.79 -17.23 4.67
CA TYR A 95 5.44 -17.61 5.08
C TYR A 95 5.31 -17.62 6.61
N MET A 96 6.32 -18.14 7.31
CA MET A 96 6.37 -18.10 8.78
C MET A 96 6.41 -16.69 9.34
N LEU A 97 7.22 -15.80 8.74
CA LEU A 97 7.27 -14.40 9.13
C LEU A 97 5.96 -13.66 8.83
N ILE A 98 5.27 -13.97 7.73
CA ILE A 98 3.94 -13.42 7.42
C ILE A 98 2.92 -13.85 8.47
N LEU A 99 2.91 -15.14 8.85
CA LEU A 99 2.06 -15.63 9.92
C LEU A 99 2.37 -14.93 11.25
N PHE A 100 3.65 -14.71 11.54
CA PHE A 100 4.05 -13.97 12.73
C PHE A 100 3.58 -12.50 12.67
N CYS A 101 3.67 -11.83 11.52
CA CYS A 101 3.09 -10.49 11.32
C CYS A 101 1.58 -10.47 11.57
N PHE A 102 0.86 -11.49 11.10
CA PHE A 102 -0.58 -11.62 11.33
C PHE A 102 -0.89 -11.70 12.83
N ILE A 103 -0.19 -12.58 13.56
CA ILE A 103 -0.37 -12.74 15.01
C ILE A 103 -0.06 -11.43 15.75
N MET A 104 1.06 -10.79 15.42
CA MET A 104 1.45 -9.52 16.03
C MET A 104 0.44 -8.41 15.76
N GLN A 105 -0.16 -8.37 14.57
CA GLN A 105 -1.17 -7.38 14.24
C GLN A 105 -2.50 -7.63 14.97
N CYS A 106 -2.82 -8.88 15.31
CA CYS A 106 -3.96 -9.21 16.16
C CYS A 106 -3.74 -8.75 17.60
N THR A 107 -2.52 -8.85 18.14
CA THR A 107 -2.22 -8.39 19.51
C THR A 107 -2.22 -6.86 19.65
N LEU A 108 -1.97 -6.13 18.57
CA LEU A 108 -1.96 -4.66 18.55
C LEU A 108 -3.34 -4.04 18.35
N TYR A 109 -4.41 -4.84 18.39
CA TYR A 109 -5.77 -4.38 18.11
C TYR A 109 -6.22 -3.20 18.97
N ASP A 110 -5.95 -3.24 20.28
CA ASP A 110 -6.41 -2.22 21.24
C ASP A 110 -5.78 -0.84 20.96
N ASP A 111 -4.57 -0.83 20.40
CA ASP A 111 -3.80 0.37 20.06
C ASP A 111 -4.12 0.96 18.68
N VAL A 112 -4.98 0.31 17.90
CA VAL A 112 -5.40 0.79 16.58
C VAL A 112 -6.65 1.66 16.74
N ARG A 113 -6.65 2.84 16.11
CA ARG A 113 -7.77 3.82 16.14
C ARG A 113 -9.15 3.19 15.82
N SER A 114 -9.18 2.11 15.05
CA SER A 114 -10.38 1.36 14.68
C SER A 114 -11.03 0.56 15.82
N SER A 115 -10.34 0.34 16.95
CA SER A 115 -10.87 -0.39 18.12
C SER A 115 -12.12 0.25 18.73
N ASN A 116 -12.29 1.57 18.53
CA ASN A 116 -13.44 2.33 19.01
C ASN A 116 -14.71 2.18 18.16
N VAL A 117 -14.62 1.60 16.95
CA VAL A 117 -15.73 1.58 15.96
C VAL A 117 -16.07 0.17 15.50
N ILE A 118 -15.08 -0.72 15.44
CA ILE A 118 -15.20 -2.07 14.87
C ILE A 118 -15.03 -3.09 16.00
N SER A 119 -15.71 -4.23 15.93
CA SER A 119 -15.49 -5.33 16.89
C SER A 119 -14.20 -6.10 16.58
N PHE A 120 -13.55 -6.67 17.59
CA PHE A 120 -12.35 -7.51 17.44
C PHE A 120 -12.53 -8.60 16.36
N TYR A 121 -13.69 -9.25 16.33
CA TYR A 121 -14.00 -10.29 15.34
C TYR A 121 -14.07 -9.74 13.91
N GLN A 122 -14.64 -8.55 13.72
CA GLN A 122 -14.71 -7.90 12.41
C GLN A 122 -13.32 -7.46 11.95
N TYR A 123 -12.49 -6.97 12.87
CA TYR A 123 -11.10 -6.62 12.58
C TYR A 123 -10.28 -7.84 12.12
N ILE A 124 -10.36 -8.95 12.86
CA ILE A 124 -9.70 -10.20 12.47
C ILE A 124 -10.22 -10.70 11.13
N ALA A 125 -11.55 -10.67 10.91
CA ALA A 125 -12.13 -11.11 9.65
C ALA A 125 -11.57 -10.31 8.45
N MET A 126 -11.45 -8.98 8.59
CA MET A 126 -10.85 -8.12 7.58
C MET A 126 -9.35 -8.42 7.39
N LEU A 127 -8.62 -8.66 8.48
CA LEU A 127 -7.19 -8.96 8.43
C LEU A 127 -6.92 -10.31 7.74
N VAL A 128 -7.71 -11.33 8.05
CA VAL A 128 -7.70 -12.63 7.37
C VAL A 128 -8.00 -12.46 5.89
N LEU A 129 -9.03 -11.69 5.54
CA LEU A 129 -9.39 -11.40 4.16
C LEU A 129 -8.21 -10.77 3.42
N TYR A 130 -7.58 -9.73 3.97
CA TYR A 130 -6.46 -9.06 3.32
C TYR A 130 -5.26 -9.99 3.15
N PHE A 131 -4.80 -10.67 4.21
CA PHE A 131 -3.66 -11.59 4.12
C PHE A 131 -3.93 -12.73 3.13
N THR A 132 -5.16 -13.26 3.10
CA THR A 132 -5.55 -14.30 2.13
C THR A 132 -5.50 -13.79 0.70
N VAL A 133 -6.05 -12.59 0.42
CA VAL A 133 -5.99 -11.98 -0.91
C VAL A 133 -4.54 -11.77 -1.34
N PHE A 134 -3.67 -11.26 -0.47
CA PHE A 134 -2.24 -11.08 -0.80
C PHE A 134 -1.50 -12.41 -1.02
N LEU A 135 -1.80 -13.44 -0.23
CA LEU A 135 -1.25 -14.79 -0.45
C LEU A 135 -1.69 -15.37 -1.80
N LEU A 136 -2.96 -15.23 -2.16
CA LEU A 136 -3.45 -15.65 -3.47
C LEU A 136 -2.80 -14.84 -4.61
N PHE A 137 -2.51 -13.57 -4.37
CA PHE A 137 -1.94 -12.66 -5.37
C PHE A 137 -0.52 -13.06 -5.70
N VAL A 138 0.28 -13.22 -4.64
CA VAL A 138 1.69 -13.61 -4.73
C VAL A 138 1.86 -15.00 -5.35
N ASN A 139 0.90 -15.91 -5.13
CA ASN A 139 0.89 -17.25 -5.73
C ASN A 139 0.26 -17.29 -7.14
N GLY A 140 -0.04 -16.15 -7.75
CA GLY A 140 -0.57 -16.07 -9.12
C GLY A 140 -2.00 -16.60 -9.30
N ARG A 141 -2.75 -16.80 -8.22
CA ARG A 141 -4.14 -17.32 -8.25
C ARG A 141 -5.19 -16.25 -8.57
N LEU A 142 -4.81 -14.96 -8.55
CA LEU A 142 -5.71 -13.82 -8.79
C LEU A 142 -5.70 -13.29 -10.24
N ASN A 143 -5.13 -14.04 -11.19
CA ASN A 143 -5.10 -13.63 -12.60
C ASN A 143 -6.50 -13.43 -13.22
N PHE A 144 -7.55 -14.04 -12.66
CA PHE A 144 -8.92 -13.85 -13.12
C PHE A 144 -9.47 -12.44 -12.90
N ILE A 145 -8.95 -11.70 -11.91
CA ILE A 145 -9.39 -10.33 -11.58
C ILE A 145 -8.79 -9.31 -12.55
N ALA A 146 -7.70 -9.65 -13.23
CA ALA A 146 -6.97 -8.78 -14.14
C ALA A 146 -7.68 -8.62 -15.50
N ASN A 147 -8.88 -8.05 -15.50
CA ASN A 147 -9.59 -7.64 -16.72
C ASN A 147 -9.33 -6.16 -17.06
N LYS A 148 -9.62 -5.74 -18.29
CA LYS A 148 -9.48 -4.37 -18.79
C LYS A 148 -10.17 -3.35 -17.89
N VAL A 149 -11.36 -3.68 -17.37
CA VAL A 149 -12.13 -2.82 -16.46
C VAL A 149 -11.43 -2.66 -15.11
N THR A 150 -11.00 -3.75 -14.47
CA THR A 150 -10.28 -3.67 -13.19
C THR A 150 -8.94 -2.96 -13.34
N LEU A 151 -8.22 -3.18 -14.44
CA LEU A 151 -7.00 -2.46 -14.76
C LEU A 151 -7.24 -0.98 -15.04
N PHE A 152 -8.42 -0.62 -15.57
CA PHE A 152 -8.82 0.77 -15.73
C PHE A 152 -9.13 1.42 -14.38
N LEU A 153 -9.95 0.79 -13.53
CA LEU A 153 -10.25 1.28 -12.18
C LEU A 153 -8.97 1.41 -11.35
N GLY A 154 -8.06 0.44 -11.43
CA GLY A 154 -6.78 0.48 -10.74
C GLY A 154 -5.83 1.58 -11.22
N LYS A 155 -6.00 2.10 -12.46
CA LYS A 155 -5.25 3.27 -12.94
C LYS A 155 -5.82 4.58 -12.41
N VAL A 156 -7.14 4.67 -12.28
CA VAL A 156 -7.83 5.89 -11.84
C VAL A 156 -7.95 5.95 -10.31
N SER A 157 -7.70 4.84 -9.61
CA SER A 157 -7.91 4.70 -8.16
C SER A 157 -7.17 5.74 -7.33
N TYR A 158 -5.94 6.12 -7.70
CA TYR A 158 -5.18 7.13 -6.96
C TYR A 158 -5.80 8.52 -7.09
N ALA A 159 -6.08 8.98 -8.33
CA ALA A 159 -6.74 10.26 -8.55
C ALA A 159 -8.15 10.28 -7.93
N LEU A 160 -8.87 9.15 -7.98
CA LEU A 160 -10.18 9.01 -7.36
C LEU A 160 -10.08 9.13 -5.85
N TYR A 161 -9.12 8.45 -5.22
CA TYR A 161 -8.86 8.56 -3.79
C TYR A 161 -8.59 10.02 -3.38
N ALA A 162 -7.76 10.74 -4.13
CA ALA A 162 -7.42 12.13 -3.82
C ALA A 162 -8.60 13.10 -3.95
N VAL A 163 -9.55 12.83 -4.86
CA VAL A 163 -10.65 13.76 -5.17
C VAL A 163 -11.93 13.41 -4.42
N HIS A 164 -12.20 12.12 -4.19
CA HIS A 164 -13.53 11.69 -3.75
C HIS A 164 -13.95 12.24 -2.39
N GLU A 165 -13.03 12.39 -1.42
CA GLU A 165 -13.37 12.82 -0.06
C GLU A 165 -13.85 14.27 -0.07
N PHE A 166 -13.01 15.19 -0.52
CA PHE A 166 -13.36 16.61 -0.63
C PHE A 166 -14.50 16.86 -1.64
N LEU A 167 -14.38 16.34 -2.88
CA LEU A 167 -15.35 16.64 -3.93
C LEU A 167 -16.71 15.97 -3.68
N SER A 168 -16.73 14.67 -3.32
CA SER A 168 -18.00 13.96 -3.14
C SER A 168 -18.68 14.34 -1.83
N LEU A 169 -17.94 14.35 -0.72
CA LEU A 169 -18.56 14.52 0.60
C LEU A 169 -18.79 15.99 0.95
N MET A 170 -17.87 16.90 0.61
CA MET A 170 -18.01 18.31 1.01
C MET A 170 -18.77 19.16 -0.03
N ILE A 171 -18.75 18.77 -1.31
CA ILE A 171 -19.35 19.59 -2.39
C ILE A 171 -20.59 18.92 -2.98
N LEU A 172 -20.46 17.71 -3.53
CA LEU A 172 -21.51 17.12 -4.35
C LEU A 172 -22.67 16.54 -3.53
N MET A 173 -22.40 15.81 -2.43
CA MET A 173 -23.45 15.26 -1.58
C MET A 173 -24.34 16.36 -0.98
N PRO A 174 -23.83 17.42 -0.34
CA PRO A 174 -24.65 18.50 0.18
C PRO A 174 -25.48 19.23 -0.89
N PHE A 175 -24.99 19.23 -2.15
CA PHE A 175 -25.70 19.86 -3.26
C PHE A 175 -26.83 18.99 -3.85
N PHE A 176 -26.63 17.68 -3.94
CA PHE A 176 -27.58 16.76 -4.57
C PHE A 176 -28.53 16.07 -3.59
N GLU A 177 -28.10 15.79 -2.37
CA GLU A 177 -28.90 15.06 -1.37
C GLU A 177 -30.23 15.77 -1.07
N PRO A 178 -30.29 17.10 -0.88
CA PRO A 178 -31.56 17.78 -0.62
C PRO A 178 -32.56 17.72 -1.78
N LYS A 179 -32.08 17.45 -3.01
CA LYS A 179 -32.89 17.48 -4.24
C LYS A 179 -33.35 16.08 -4.68
N PHE A 180 -32.49 15.07 -4.49
CA PHE A 180 -32.70 13.73 -5.06
C PHE A 180 -32.67 12.61 -4.01
N GLY A 181 -32.40 12.92 -2.74
CA GLY A 181 -32.19 11.94 -1.69
C GLY A 181 -30.80 11.27 -1.74
N PHE A 182 -30.50 10.45 -0.73
CA PHE A 182 -29.16 9.90 -0.51
C PHE A 182 -28.65 9.02 -1.67
N TRP A 183 -29.40 8.00 -2.08
CA TRP A 183 -28.91 7.01 -3.07
C TRP A 183 -28.60 7.63 -4.44
N PRO A 184 -29.49 8.46 -5.04
CA PRO A 184 -29.18 9.11 -6.31
C PRO A 184 -28.06 10.14 -6.18
N ALA A 185 -28.01 10.89 -5.08
CA ALA A 185 -26.94 11.84 -4.81
C ALA A 185 -25.57 11.16 -4.68
N ALA A 186 -25.49 10.02 -3.98
CA ALA A 186 -24.28 9.24 -3.82
C ALA A 186 -23.79 8.68 -5.17
N LEU A 187 -24.69 8.11 -5.97
CA LEU A 187 -24.35 7.58 -7.30
C LEU A 187 -23.85 8.70 -8.22
N LEU A 188 -24.54 9.84 -8.25
CA LEU A 188 -24.15 10.97 -9.09
C LEU A 188 -22.82 11.58 -8.64
N SER A 189 -22.61 11.72 -7.34
CA SER A 189 -21.35 12.22 -6.77
C SER A 189 -20.17 11.31 -7.09
N PHE A 190 -20.38 9.99 -7.02
CA PHE A 190 -19.39 9.00 -7.40
C PHE A 190 -19.05 9.08 -8.90
N LEU A 191 -20.06 9.14 -9.78
CA LEU A 191 -19.83 9.22 -11.22
C LEU A 191 -19.10 10.50 -11.63
N ILE A 192 -19.45 11.65 -11.04
CA ILE A 192 -18.77 12.91 -11.29
C ILE A 192 -17.31 12.82 -10.81
N SER A 193 -17.07 12.33 -9.58
CA SER A 193 -15.72 12.17 -9.05
C SER A 193 -14.87 11.20 -9.87
N LEU A 194 -15.46 10.12 -10.38
CA LEU A 194 -14.81 9.19 -11.29
C LEU A 194 -14.42 9.86 -12.61
N GLY A 195 -15.30 10.71 -13.15
CA GLY A 195 -15.02 11.52 -14.34
C GLY A 195 -13.86 12.50 -14.13
N VAL A 196 -13.88 13.24 -13.01
CA VAL A 196 -12.79 14.17 -12.65
C VAL A 196 -11.48 13.41 -12.44
N ALA A 197 -11.50 12.29 -11.72
CA ALA A 197 -10.34 11.44 -11.50
C ALA A 197 -9.75 10.92 -12.82
N TYR A 198 -10.60 10.47 -13.74
CA TYR A 198 -10.15 10.04 -15.06
C TYR A 198 -9.45 11.15 -15.84
N LEU A 199 -9.99 12.38 -15.81
CA LEU A 199 -9.37 13.53 -16.47
C LEU A 199 -8.00 13.85 -15.86
N ILE A 200 -7.86 13.80 -14.54
CA ILE A 200 -6.59 14.02 -13.84
C ILE A 200 -5.57 12.94 -14.23
N THR A 201 -5.95 11.66 -14.20
CA THR A 201 -5.06 10.54 -14.57
C THR A 201 -4.55 10.68 -16.01
N GLN A 202 -5.41 11.07 -16.96
CA GLN A 202 -4.99 11.23 -18.36
C GLN A 202 -4.13 12.48 -18.60
N HIS A 203 -4.45 13.61 -17.97
CA HIS A 203 -3.80 14.89 -18.27
C HIS A 203 -2.58 15.17 -17.40
N VAL A 204 -2.62 14.79 -16.14
CA VAL A 204 -1.55 15.09 -15.17
C VAL A 204 -0.63 13.89 -15.03
N GLU A 205 -1.16 12.75 -14.59
CA GLU A 205 -0.33 11.59 -14.23
C GLU A 205 0.35 10.99 -15.46
N ALA A 206 -0.39 10.73 -16.53
CA ALA A 206 0.18 10.14 -17.74
C ALA A 206 1.25 11.03 -18.39
N ARG A 207 1.12 12.36 -18.25
CA ARG A 207 2.13 13.32 -18.77
C ARG A 207 3.34 13.42 -17.85
N ALA A 208 3.12 13.52 -16.54
CA ALA A 208 4.19 13.59 -15.54
C ALA A 208 5.08 12.34 -15.58
N VAL A 209 4.48 11.14 -15.64
CA VAL A 209 5.23 9.88 -15.73
C VAL A 209 6.07 9.81 -17.02
N LYS A 210 5.51 10.24 -18.16
CA LYS A 210 6.27 10.32 -19.42
C LYS A 210 7.44 11.29 -19.32
N PHE A 211 7.25 12.45 -18.72
CA PHE A 211 8.30 13.46 -18.53
C PHE A 211 9.43 12.96 -17.62
N ILE A 212 9.10 12.35 -16.49
CA ILE A 212 10.09 11.79 -15.55
C ILE A 212 10.91 10.67 -16.22
N LYS A 213 10.24 9.77 -16.96
CA LYS A 213 10.93 8.70 -17.71
C LYS A 213 11.86 9.25 -18.80
N ALA A 214 11.44 10.30 -19.52
CA ALA A 214 12.27 10.95 -20.52
C ALA A 214 13.52 11.61 -19.90
N LYS A 215 13.36 12.28 -18.77
CA LYS A 215 14.48 12.92 -18.04
C LYS A 215 15.45 11.88 -17.45
N SER A 216 14.95 10.78 -16.92
CA SER A 216 15.78 9.68 -16.38
C SER A 216 16.60 8.99 -17.47
N ARG A 217 15.99 8.69 -18.64
CA ARG A 217 16.71 8.15 -19.81
C ARG A 217 17.83 9.06 -20.29
N LYS A 218 17.57 10.37 -20.37
CA LYS A 218 18.57 11.37 -20.77
C LYS A 218 19.75 11.43 -19.78
N ARG A 219 19.49 11.27 -18.47
CA ARG A 219 20.53 11.24 -17.43
C ARG A 219 21.36 9.95 -17.46
N GLN A 220 20.74 8.81 -17.76
CA GLN A 220 21.42 7.52 -17.90
C GLN A 220 22.30 7.45 -19.16
N GLN A 221 21.87 8.06 -20.28
CA GLN A 221 22.70 8.18 -21.49
C GLN A 221 23.93 9.08 -21.31
N ILE A 222 23.84 10.14 -20.49
CA ILE A 222 24.97 11.06 -20.23
C ILE A 222 26.02 10.44 -19.27
N GLN A 223 25.63 9.49 -18.42
CA GLN A 223 26.53 8.88 -17.43
C GLN A 223 27.24 7.60 -17.90
N GLY A 224 27.06 7.17 -19.16
CA GLY A 224 27.79 6.03 -19.73
C GLY A 224 27.57 4.69 -19.00
N VAL A 225 26.53 4.58 -18.16
CA VAL A 225 26.23 3.34 -17.44
C VAL A 225 25.53 2.38 -18.40
N PRO A 226 26.13 1.23 -18.77
CA PRO A 226 25.49 0.26 -19.64
C PRO A 226 24.23 -0.28 -18.95
N LEU A 227 23.24 -0.64 -19.77
CA LEU A 227 21.92 -1.13 -19.36
C LEU A 227 22.04 -2.26 -18.32
N ILE A 228 21.95 -1.91 -17.04
CA ILE A 228 21.57 -2.88 -16.03
C ILE A 228 20.10 -3.19 -16.32
N ASN A 229 19.88 -4.33 -16.99
CA ASN A 229 18.59 -4.97 -17.25
C ASN A 229 17.90 -5.34 -15.92
N ILE A 230 17.49 -4.35 -15.14
CA ILE A 230 16.71 -4.54 -13.93
C ILE A 230 15.30 -4.02 -14.21
N VAL A 231 14.39 -5.00 -14.24
CA VAL A 231 12.93 -4.89 -14.26
C VAL A 231 12.32 -4.50 -15.61
N LEU A 232 12.12 -5.52 -16.44
CA LEU A 232 10.83 -5.94 -17.03
C LEU A 232 11.11 -7.00 -18.11
N GLN A 233 11.70 -8.15 -17.73
CA GLN A 233 11.42 -9.37 -18.48
C GLN A 233 9.95 -9.72 -18.19
N LYS A 234 9.09 -9.25 -19.07
CA LYS A 234 7.78 -9.83 -19.35
C LYS A 234 7.96 -11.37 -19.33
N PRO A 235 7.17 -12.16 -18.60
CA PRO A 235 7.19 -13.59 -18.80
C PRO A 235 6.79 -13.83 -20.25
N THR A 236 7.77 -14.23 -21.06
CA THR A 236 7.56 -14.76 -22.39
C THR A 236 6.55 -15.89 -22.28
N SER A 237 5.59 -15.85 -23.21
CA SER A 237 4.56 -16.84 -23.43
C SER A 237 5.03 -18.26 -23.16
N THR A 238 4.21 -18.99 -22.40
CA THR A 238 4.25 -20.44 -22.22
C THR A 238 4.04 -21.16 -23.56
N SER A 239 5.08 -21.25 -24.39
CA SER A 239 5.10 -22.08 -25.59
C SER A 239 6.35 -22.96 -25.73
N ASP A 240 7.35 -22.86 -24.83
CA ASP A 240 8.61 -23.61 -24.95
C ASP A 240 8.80 -24.75 -23.92
N PHE A 241 7.75 -25.15 -23.20
CA PHE A 241 7.83 -26.24 -22.22
C PHE A 241 7.74 -27.67 -22.81
N GLN A 242 7.78 -27.84 -24.14
CA GLN A 242 7.56 -29.14 -24.78
C GLN A 242 8.78 -29.75 -25.50
N ASN A 243 9.92 -29.07 -25.66
CA ASN A 243 10.98 -29.59 -26.57
C ASN A 243 12.37 -29.81 -25.94
N LYS A 244 12.43 -30.27 -24.68
CA LYS A 244 13.72 -30.63 -24.06
C LYS A 244 13.67 -31.85 -23.13
N LYS A 245 12.88 -32.86 -23.51
CA LYS A 245 12.86 -34.17 -22.82
C LYS A 245 13.36 -35.36 -23.66
N HIS A 246 13.87 -35.14 -24.88
CA HIS A 246 14.56 -36.17 -25.65
C HIS A 246 15.74 -35.58 -26.43
N SER A 247 16.92 -35.57 -25.81
CA SER A 247 18.21 -35.79 -26.48
C SER A 247 19.26 -36.10 -25.43
#